data_AF-A0A316JC81-F1
#
_entry.id   AF-A0A316JC81-F1
#
_cell.length_a   1.000
_cell.length_b   1.000
_cell.length_c   1.000
_cell.angle_alpha   90.00
_cell.angle_beta   90.00
_cell.angle_gamma   90.00
#
_symmetry.space_group_name_H-M   'P 1'
#
loop_
_entity.id
_entity.type
_entity.pdbx_description
1 polymer ?
#
loop_
_entity_poly.entity_id
_entity_poly.type
_entity_poly.pdbx_seq_one_letter_code
_entity_poly.pdbx_strand_id
1 'polypeptide(L)' 'MWIMLTDVSGEKVAVNFNHVLSYNAYGTGTRIVTLSTDLTFFVKESIEEIETKLGIDVKS' A
#
# COMPACT_ATOMS: atom_id res chain seq x y z
N MET A 1 -9.73 4.31 -5.90
CA MET A 1 -9.78 2.85 -5.94
C MET A 1 -9.41 2.37 -4.55
N TRP A 2 -10.26 1.58 -3.91
CA TRP A 2 -9.99 1.06 -2.57
C TRP A 2 -9.44 -0.34 -2.67
N ILE A 3 -8.35 -0.63 -1.95
CA ILE A 3 -7.85 -2.00 -1.80
C ILE A 3 -7.68 -2.34 -0.32
N MET A 4 -7.87 -3.62 0.00
CA MET A 4 -7.65 -4.14 1.35
C MET A 4 -6.21 -4.62 1.51
N LEU A 5 -5.52 -4.04 2.49
CA LEU A 5 -4.16 -4.36 2.87
C LEU A 5 -4.09 -4.82 4.33
N THR A 6 -2.91 -5.23 4.76
CA THR A 6 -2.66 -5.72 6.12
C THR A 6 -1.66 -4.79 6.77
N ASP A 7 -2.06 -4.06 7.80
CA ASP A 7 -1.16 -3.25 8.60
C ASP A 7 -0.05 -4.12 9.24
N VAL A 8 1.10 -3.52 9.56
CA VAL A 8 2.20 -4.22 10.24
C VAL A 8 1.79 -4.86 11.57
N SER A 9 0.78 -4.31 12.25
CA SER A 9 0.14 -4.92 13.43
C SER A 9 -0.61 -6.24 13.13
N GLY A 10 -0.99 -6.48 11.87
CA GLY A 10 -1.78 -7.62 11.41
C GLY A 10 -3.25 -7.30 11.13
N GLU A 11 -3.72 -6.10 11.45
CA GLU A 11 -5.09 -5.68 11.17
C GLU A 11 -5.32 -5.42 9.68
N LYS A 12 -6.58 -5.57 9.22
CA LYS A 12 -6.94 -5.26 7.84
C LYS A 12 -7.29 -3.78 7.72
N VAL A 13 -6.69 -3.11 6.74
CA VAL A 13 -6.90 -1.69 6.47
C VAL A 13 -7.34 -1.48 5.03
N ALA A 14 -8.38 -0.66 4.84
CA ALA A 14 -8.80 -0.21 3.52
C ALA A 14 -8.02 1.06 3.16
N VAL A 15 -7.30 1.03 2.04
CA VAL A 15 -6.52 2.18 1.56
C VAL A 15 -7.08 2.67 0.23
N ASN A 16 -7.36 3.98 0.14
CA ASN A 16 -7.79 4.60 -1.10
C ASN A 16 -6.60 5.05 -1.94
N PHE A 17 -6.27 4.28 -2.96
CA PHE A 17 -5.17 4.54 -3.87
C PHE A 17 -5.38 5.76 -4.77
N ASN A 18 -6.59 6.33 -4.84
CA ASN A 18 -6.75 7.64 -5.49
C ASN A 18 -6.08 8.77 -4.70
N HIS A 19 -5.82 8.56 -3.40
CA HIS A 19 -5.22 9.56 -2.51
C HIS A 19 -3.79 9.18 -2.09
N VAL A 20 -3.18 8.18 -2.74
CA VAL A 20 -1.79 7.80 -2.48
C VAL A 20 -0.87 8.67 -3.33
N LEU A 21 0.12 9.28 -2.70
CA LEU A 21 1.15 10.08 -3.36
C LEU A 21 2.31 9.20 -3.84
N SER A 22 2.77 8.30 -2.97
CA SER A 22 3.86 7.39 -3.26
C SER A 22 3.80 6.20 -2.32
N TYR A 23 4.43 5.11 -2.74
CA TYR A 23 4.66 3.94 -1.91
C TYR A 23 6.04 3.36 -2.21
N ASN A 24 6.73 2.90 -1.16
CA ASN A 24 8.09 2.41 -1.26
C ASN A 24 8.35 1.28 -0.26
N ALA A 25 9.36 0.45 -0.53
CA ALA A 25 9.73 -0.65 0.35
C ALA A 25 10.08 -0.13 1.76
N TYR A 26 9.63 -0.86 2.77
CA TYR A 26 9.86 -0.56 4.18
C TYR A 26 9.97 -1.85 5.00
N GLY A 27 11.19 -2.21 5.39
CA GLY A 27 11.45 -3.51 6.01
C GLY A 27 11.08 -4.66 5.06
N THR A 28 10.23 -5.57 5.53
CA THR A 28 9.67 -6.67 4.71
C THR A 28 8.34 -6.31 4.03
N GLY A 29 7.86 -5.07 4.17
CA GLY A 29 6.58 -4.62 3.64
C GLY A 29 6.70 -3.28 2.90
N THR A 30 5.64 -2.49 2.92
CA THR A 30 5.54 -1.24 2.14
C THR A 30 5.07 -0.08 3.00
N ARG A 31 5.72 1.08 2.87
CA ARG A 31 5.22 2.37 3.39
C ARG A 31 4.42 3.07 2.31
N ILE A 32 3.19 3.46 2.63
CA ILE A 32 2.28 4.18 1.73
C ILE A 32 2.06 5.58 2.28
N VAL A 33 2.43 6.58 1.49
CA VAL A 33 2.25 8.01 1.80
C VAL A 33 1.01 8.51 1.07
N THR A 34 0.08 9.14 1.80
CA THR A 34 -1.15 9.70 1.19
C THR A 34 -1.10 11.22 1.11
N LEU A 35 -2.05 11.80 0.36
CA LEU A 35 -2.26 13.25 0.25
C LEU A 35 -2.60 13.92 1.59
N SER A 36 -3.14 13.16 2.55
CA SER A 36 -3.41 13.67 3.89
C SER A 36 -2.12 13.54 4.71
N THR A 37 -1.57 14.67 5.16
CA THR A 37 -0.27 14.75 5.85
C THR A 37 -0.15 13.85 7.07
N ASP A 38 -1.29 13.53 7.69
CA ASP A 38 -1.36 12.78 8.94
C ASP A 38 -1.64 11.29 8.71
N LEU A 39 -1.76 10.86 7.45
CA LEU A 39 -2.16 9.51 7.09
C LEU A 39 -1.07 8.82 6.25
N THR A 40 -0.21 8.10 6.95
CA THR A 40 0.78 7.17 6.38
C THR A 40 0.45 5.77 6.86
N PHE A 41 0.46 4.80 5.95
CA PHE A 41 0.24 3.39 6.28
C PHE A 41 1.54 2.61 6.17
N PHE A 42 1.70 1.63 7.06
CA PHE A 42 2.77 0.65 7.00
C PHE A 42 2.12 -0.72 6.87
N VAL A 43 2.28 -1.36 5.72
CA VAL A 43 1.58 -2.60 5.39
C VAL A 43 2.57 -3.74 5.20
N LYS A 44 2.11 -4.97 5.43
CA LYS A 44 2.90 -6.18 5.27
C LYS A 44 3.10 -6.57 3.81
N GLU A 45 2.18 -6.15 2.93
CA GLU A 45 2.29 -6.43 1.51
C GLU A 45 3.54 -5.81 0.88
N SER A 46 4.17 -6.56 -0.01
CA SER A 46 5.23 -6.05 -0.89
C SER A 46 4.66 -5.10 -1.95
N ILE A 47 5.53 -4.35 -2.62
CA ILE A 47 5.14 -3.50 -3.74
C ILE A 47 4.49 -4.33 -4.85
N GLU A 48 5.06 -5.48 -5.21
CA GLU A 48 4.55 -6.36 -6.25
C GLU A 48 3.15 -6.89 -5.92
N GLU A 49 2.91 -7.26 -4.65
CA GLU A 49 1.59 -7.69 -4.18
C GLU A 49 0.56 -6.55 -4.25
N ILE A 50 0.96 -5.33 -3.89
CA ILE A 50 0.12 -4.13 -4.01
C ILE A 50 -0.20 -3.87 -5.48
N GLU A 51 0.78 -3.89 -6.37
CA GLU A 51 0.61 -3.64 -7.81
C GLU A 51 -0.28 -4.69 -8.48
N THR A 52 -0.12 -5.96 -8.09
CA THR A 52 -1.02 -7.04 -8.51
C THR A 52 -2.46 -6.77 -8.07
N LYS A 53 -2.69 -6.33 -6.82
CA LYS A 53 -4.03 -5.95 -6.33
C LYS A 53 -4.60 -4.72 -7.04
N LEU A 54 -3.76 -3.83 -7.54
CA LEU A 54 -4.14 -2.67 -8.33
C LEU A 54 -4.39 -3.03 -9.81
N GLY A 55 -4.11 -4.26 -10.22
CA GLY A 55 -4.18 -4.68 -11.63
C GLY A 55 -3.08 -4.05 -12.49
N ILE A 56 -1.98 -3.61 -11.88
CA ILE A 56 -0.80 -3.12 -12.58
C ILE A 56 0.01 -4.37 -12.98
N ASP A 57 0.00 -4.68 -14.27
CA ASP A 57 0.75 -5.80 -14.82
C ASP A 57 2.23 -5.40 -14.93
N VAL A 58 3.02 -5.79 -13.92
CA VAL A 58 4.48 -5.60 -13.93
C VAL A 58 5.06 -6.64 -14.87
N LYS A 59 5.12 -6.31 -16.17
CA LYS A 59 5.88 -7.11 -17.13
C LYS A 59 7.34 -7.11 -16.68
N SER A 60 7.77 -8.28 -16.20
CA SER A 60 9.16 -8.61 -15.91
C SER A 60 9.96 -8.79 -17.20
#